data_AF-A0AAD7CE08-F1
#
_entry.id   AF-A0AAD7CE08-F1
#
_cell.length_a   1.000
_cell.length_b   1.000
_cell.length_c   1.000
_cell.angle_alpha   90.00
_cell.angle_beta   90.00
_cell.angle_gamma   90.00
#
_symmetry.space_group_name_H-M   'P 1'
#
loop_
_entity.id
_entity.type
_entity.pdbx_description
1 polymer ?
#
loop_
_entity_poly.entity_id
_entity_poly.type
_entity_poly.pdbx_seq_one_letter_code
_entity_poly.pdbx_strand_id
1 'polypeptide(L)'
;MFPPSTTAHLLASNSAPDGIESNVARSYIAGLEYQRAALENTIALQMHHHAHLVRFIQDHKLILAPIRRLPTELLAEIFKVAAREASAWGCLPGRLPPRTLIRVCRRWADVALGTPSLWSRAYLNLDDMGVREEAVTMTQLLHQRSGNTPLTIRIYQFKAPRQSLPIVPNVALAVLNVALAHCDRWQHVEFRSSETSPLLY
;
A
#
# COMPACT_ATOMS: atom_id res chain seq x y z
N MET A 1 -42.89 22.46 5.78
CA MET A 1 -43.58 23.17 6.87
C MET A 1 -44.42 22.13 7.59
N PHE A 2 -44.14 21.82 8.86
CA PHE A 2 -44.88 20.77 9.59
C PHE A 2 -46.29 21.27 9.91
N PRO A 3 -47.33 20.43 9.80
CA PRO A 3 -48.68 20.83 10.17
C PRO A 3 -48.73 21.22 11.66
N PRO A 4 -49.45 22.26 12.06
CA PRO A 4 -49.49 22.69 13.46
C PRO A 4 -50.10 21.60 14.36
N SER A 5 -49.45 21.32 15.50
CA SER A 5 -50.01 20.42 16.52
C SER A 5 -51.13 21.11 17.29
N THR A 6 -52.26 20.44 17.46
CA THR A 6 -53.39 20.91 18.28
C THR A 6 -53.06 20.97 19.78
N THR A 7 -52.03 20.24 20.23
CA THR A 7 -51.52 20.30 21.61
C THR A 7 -50.40 21.33 21.82
N ALA A 8 -50.07 22.14 20.80
CA ALA A 8 -48.98 23.13 20.89
C ALA A 8 -49.19 24.17 22.00
N HIS A 9 -50.44 24.44 22.38
CA HIS A 9 -50.77 25.38 23.45
C HIS A 9 -50.24 24.94 24.83
N LEU A 10 -50.10 23.63 25.07
CA LEU A 10 -49.54 23.08 26.31
C LEU A 10 -48.04 23.37 26.47
N LEU A 11 -47.32 23.61 25.37
CA LEU A 11 -45.91 24.03 25.41
C LEU A 11 -45.75 25.45 25.97
N ALA A 12 -46.77 26.30 25.77
CA ALA A 12 -46.77 27.68 26.25
C ALA A 12 -47.31 27.80 27.68
N SER A 13 -48.34 27.02 28.03
CA SER A 13 -48.97 27.08 29.36
C SER A 13 -48.31 26.20 30.41
N ASN A 14 -47.49 25.21 30.00
CA ASN A 14 -46.91 24.18 30.86
C ASN A 14 -47.95 23.42 31.72
N SER A 15 -49.20 23.34 31.25
CA SER A 15 -50.28 22.61 31.92
C SER A 15 -50.15 21.11 31.67
N ALA A 16 -50.59 20.29 32.64
CA ALA A 16 -50.60 18.84 32.47
C ALA A 16 -51.64 18.43 31.41
N PRO A 17 -51.27 17.60 30.40
CA PRO A 17 -52.20 17.16 29.37
C PRO A 17 -53.27 16.23 29.94
N ASP A 18 -54.50 16.37 29.43
CA ASP A 18 -55.54 15.38 29.67
C ASP A 18 -55.32 14.08 28.84
N GLY A 19 -56.21 13.11 29.00
CA GLY A 19 -56.10 11.82 28.31
C GLY A 19 -56.27 11.91 26.78
N ILE A 20 -57.06 12.86 26.29
CA ILE A 20 -57.30 13.09 24.86
C ILE A 20 -56.08 13.81 24.27
N GLU A 21 -55.61 14.86 24.92
CA GLU A 21 -54.40 15.61 24.54
C GLU A 21 -53.18 14.71 24.50
N SER A 22 -53.04 13.81 25.49
CA SER A 22 -51.97 12.80 25.51
C SER A 22 -52.04 11.86 24.30
N ASN A 23 -53.22 11.40 23.91
CA ASN A 23 -53.38 10.53 22.74
C ASN A 23 -53.13 11.26 21.42
N VAL A 24 -53.58 12.51 21.29
CA VAL A 24 -53.30 13.37 20.13
C VAL A 24 -51.81 13.63 19.99
N ALA A 25 -51.12 13.98 21.08
CA ALA A 25 -49.67 14.18 21.09
C ALA A 25 -48.91 12.91 20.67
N ARG A 26 -49.28 11.74 21.20
CA ARG A 26 -48.68 10.46 20.82
C ARG A 26 -48.86 10.15 19.34
N SER A 27 -50.08 10.32 18.80
CA SER A 27 -50.35 10.08 17.37
C SER A 27 -49.56 11.05 16.47
N TYR A 28 -49.43 12.31 16.90
CA TYR A 28 -48.66 13.31 16.17
C TYR A 28 -47.15 12.98 16.17
N ILE A 29 -46.60 12.58 17.33
CA ILE A 29 -45.22 12.10 17.45
C ILE A 29 -44.97 10.90 16.55
N ALA A 30 -45.84 9.88 16.57
CA ALA A 30 -45.70 8.70 15.73
C ALA A 30 -45.68 9.04 14.22
N GLY A 31 -46.50 10.01 13.80
CA GLY A 31 -46.48 10.52 12.42
C GLY A 31 -45.17 11.23 12.06
N LEU A 32 -44.63 12.04 12.97
CA LEU A 32 -43.32 12.70 12.77
C LEU A 32 -42.16 11.70 12.75
N GLU A 33 -42.17 10.70 13.61
CA GLU A 33 -41.16 9.63 13.64
C GLU A 33 -41.19 8.82 12.35
N TYR A 34 -42.37 8.51 11.82
CA TYR A 34 -42.51 7.86 10.52
C TYR A 34 -41.90 8.71 9.39
N GLN A 35 -42.20 10.02 9.35
CA GLN A 35 -41.61 10.93 8.37
C GLN A 35 -40.08 11.04 8.52
N ARG A 36 -39.58 11.08 9.76
CA ARG A 36 -38.14 11.10 10.06
C ARG A 36 -37.47 9.84 9.52
N ALA A 37 -38.01 8.67 9.81
CA ALA A 37 -37.48 7.39 9.32
C ALA A 37 -37.51 7.29 7.79
N ALA A 38 -38.58 7.78 7.13
CA ALA A 38 -38.67 7.81 5.67
C ALA A 38 -37.59 8.72 5.04
N LEU A 39 -37.32 9.88 5.64
CA LEU A 39 -36.24 10.77 5.22
C LEU A 39 -34.86 10.14 5.46
N GLU A 40 -34.63 9.55 6.62
CA GLU A 40 -33.40 8.83 6.96
C GLU A 40 -33.09 7.72 5.93
N ASN A 41 -34.11 6.93 5.55
CA ASN A 41 -33.99 5.91 4.51
C ASN A 41 -33.64 6.51 3.14
N THR A 42 -34.25 7.64 2.78
CA THR A 42 -33.95 8.33 1.52
C THR A 42 -32.52 8.85 1.48
N ILE A 43 -32.05 9.44 2.58
CA ILE A 43 -30.66 9.90 2.72
C ILE A 43 -29.70 8.72 2.59
N ALA A 44 -29.97 7.61 3.28
CA ALA A 44 -29.13 6.42 3.20
C ALA A 44 -29.03 5.89 1.75
N LEU A 45 -30.16 5.82 1.03
CA LEU A 45 -30.18 5.43 -0.38
C LEU A 45 -29.36 6.38 -1.26
N GLN A 46 -29.52 7.69 -1.07
CA GLN A 46 -28.77 8.70 -1.82
C GLN A 46 -27.28 8.67 -1.52
N MET A 47 -26.88 8.46 -0.27
CA MET A 47 -25.47 8.31 0.11
C MET A 47 -24.85 7.09 -0.54
N HIS A 48 -25.59 5.97 -0.60
CA HIS A 48 -25.15 4.78 -1.31
C HIS A 48 -24.97 5.06 -2.80
N HIS A 49 -25.96 5.68 -3.45
CA HIS A 49 -25.88 6.05 -4.87
C HIS A 49 -24.71 7.01 -5.15
N HIS A 50 -24.51 8.01 -4.29
CA HIS A 50 -23.38 8.94 -4.39
C HIS A 50 -22.04 8.20 -4.28
N ALA A 51 -21.89 7.27 -3.32
CA ALA A 51 -20.67 6.47 -3.20
C ALA A 51 -20.39 5.64 -4.46
N HIS A 52 -21.43 5.06 -5.07
CA HIS A 52 -21.30 4.40 -6.37
C HIS A 52 -20.84 5.35 -7.47
N LEU A 53 -21.49 6.51 -7.62
CA LEU A 53 -21.12 7.50 -8.63
C LEU A 53 -19.67 7.96 -8.48
N VAL A 54 -19.23 8.26 -7.25
CA VAL A 54 -17.84 8.63 -6.96
C VAL A 54 -16.88 7.53 -7.39
N ARG A 55 -17.18 6.27 -7.06
CA ARG A 55 -16.39 5.12 -7.50
C ARG A 55 -16.33 5.01 -9.02
N PHE A 56 -17.47 5.08 -9.70
CA PHE A 56 -17.54 5.04 -11.17
C PHE A 56 -16.71 6.16 -11.80
N ILE A 57 -16.81 7.40 -11.30
CA ILE A 57 -16.01 8.53 -11.78
C ILE A 57 -14.52 8.22 -11.59
N GLN A 58 -14.13 7.71 -10.42
CA GLN A 58 -12.73 7.39 -10.15
C GLN A 58 -12.20 6.29 -11.06
N ASP A 59 -12.96 5.22 -11.27
CA ASP A 59 -12.59 4.12 -12.17
C ASP A 59 -12.40 4.63 -13.61
N HIS A 60 -13.26 5.53 -14.09
CA HIS A 60 -13.12 6.14 -15.41
C HIS A 60 -11.92 7.10 -15.50
N LYS A 61 -11.62 7.85 -14.43
CA LYS A 61 -10.36 8.63 -14.35
C LYS A 61 -9.14 7.72 -14.43
N LEU A 62 -9.16 6.55 -13.80
CA LEU A 62 -8.07 5.57 -13.89
C LEU A 62 -7.91 4.99 -15.30
N ILE A 63 -8.99 4.87 -16.08
CA ILE A 63 -8.93 4.51 -17.51
C ILE A 63 -8.22 5.61 -18.32
N LEU A 64 -8.45 6.87 -17.99
CA LEU A 64 -7.86 8.02 -18.67
C LEU A 64 -6.46 8.41 -18.14
N ALA A 65 -5.94 7.67 -17.15
CA ALA A 65 -4.67 7.98 -16.53
C ALA A 65 -3.52 8.09 -17.57
N PRO A 66 -2.73 9.18 -17.57
CA PRO A 66 -1.69 9.41 -18.57
C PRO A 66 -0.68 8.27 -18.71
N ILE A 67 -0.38 7.58 -17.62
CA ILE A 67 0.55 6.43 -17.58
C ILE A 67 0.15 5.29 -18.53
N ARG A 68 -1.14 5.18 -18.91
CA ARG A 68 -1.62 4.19 -19.88
C ARG A 68 -1.28 4.54 -21.32
N ARG A 69 -0.92 5.79 -21.61
CA ARG A 69 -0.56 6.26 -22.97
C ARG A 69 0.94 6.43 -23.19
N LEU A 70 1.74 6.34 -22.12
CA LEU A 70 3.18 6.46 -22.23
C LEU A 70 3.76 5.33 -23.08
N PRO A 71 4.76 5.58 -23.94
CA PRO A 71 5.57 4.53 -24.55
C PRO A 71 6.26 3.65 -23.50
N THR A 72 6.67 2.45 -23.90
CA THR A 72 7.33 1.47 -23.03
C THR A 72 8.63 2.02 -22.43
N GLU A 73 9.37 2.80 -23.21
CA GLU A 73 10.64 3.42 -22.82
C GLU A 73 10.44 4.41 -21.67
N LEU A 74 9.45 5.31 -21.79
CA LEU A 74 9.15 6.28 -20.74
C LEU A 74 8.61 5.60 -19.48
N LEU A 75 7.81 4.54 -19.64
CA LEU A 75 7.33 3.76 -18.51
C LEU A 75 8.49 3.07 -17.77
N ALA A 76 9.45 2.52 -18.52
CA ALA A 76 10.66 1.93 -17.95
C ALA A 76 11.55 2.97 -17.22
N GLU A 77 11.67 4.19 -17.73
CA GLU A 77 12.36 5.28 -17.02
C GLU A 77 11.68 5.63 -15.70
N ILE A 78 10.35 5.77 -15.70
CA ILE A 78 9.57 6.03 -14.47
C ILE A 78 9.80 4.92 -13.46
N PHE A 79 9.76 3.66 -13.89
CA PHE A 79 10.02 2.51 -13.02
C PHE A 79 11.43 2.55 -12.42
N LYS A 80 12.43 2.97 -13.20
CA LYS A 80 13.81 3.09 -12.72
C LYS A 80 13.95 4.18 -11.67
N VAL A 81 13.30 5.33 -11.87
CA VAL A 81 13.28 6.42 -10.88
C VAL A 81 12.58 5.97 -9.60
N ALA A 82 11.37 5.41 -9.71
CA ALA A 82 10.62 4.90 -8.57
C ALA A 82 11.39 3.83 -7.78
N ALA A 83 12.08 2.93 -8.48
CA ALA A 83 12.91 1.92 -7.85
C ALA A 83 14.10 2.50 -7.07
N ARG A 84 14.75 3.54 -7.61
CA ARG A 84 15.85 4.24 -6.95
C ARG A 84 15.38 4.97 -5.71
N GLU A 85 14.27 5.70 -5.78
CA GLU A 85 13.72 6.42 -4.63
C GLU A 85 13.30 5.46 -3.52
N ALA A 86 12.58 4.37 -3.85
CA ALA A 86 12.19 3.36 -2.86
C ALA A 86 13.39 2.78 -2.09
N SER A 87 14.55 2.64 -2.76
CA SER A 87 15.79 2.20 -2.12
C SER A 87 16.49 3.27 -1.28
N ALA A 88 16.38 4.55 -1.66
CA ALA A 88 17.04 5.66 -0.98
C ALA A 88 16.36 6.04 0.35
N TRP A 89 15.03 5.94 0.41
CA TRP A 89 14.25 6.33 1.59
C TRP A 89 14.11 5.24 2.65
N GLY A 90 14.70 4.05 2.42
CA GLY A 90 14.52 2.90 3.31
C GLY A 90 13.06 2.45 3.44
N CYS A 91 12.16 2.95 2.60
CA CYS A 91 10.71 2.78 2.72
C CYS A 91 10.22 1.38 2.36
N LEU A 92 11.08 0.53 1.80
CA LEU A 92 10.79 -0.88 1.56
C LEU A 92 12.00 -1.72 1.95
N PRO A 93 12.26 -1.94 3.24
CA PRO A 93 13.05 -3.09 3.64
C PRO A 93 12.30 -4.31 3.06
N GLY A 94 12.85 -4.92 2.02
CA GLY A 94 12.36 -6.20 1.53
C GLY A 94 11.39 -6.31 0.39
N ARG A 95 10.99 -5.20 -0.23
CA ARG A 95 10.25 -5.28 -1.48
C ARG A 95 11.08 -4.65 -2.57
N LEU A 96 11.73 -5.51 -3.36
CA LEU A 96 12.35 -5.10 -4.62
C LEU A 96 11.28 -4.35 -5.43
N PRO A 97 11.49 -3.07 -5.76
CA PRO A 97 10.54 -2.29 -6.54
C PRO A 97 10.09 -2.99 -7.84
N PRO A 98 10.97 -3.71 -8.58
CA PRO A 98 10.54 -4.52 -9.73
C PRO A 98 9.46 -5.56 -9.42
N ARG A 99 9.45 -6.17 -8.21
CA ARG A 99 8.48 -7.20 -7.82
C ARG A 99 7.08 -6.61 -7.59
N THR A 100 7.01 -5.39 -7.09
CA THR A 100 5.74 -4.66 -6.98
C THR A 100 5.22 -4.31 -8.36
N LEU A 101 6.11 -3.85 -9.25
CA LEU A 101 5.75 -3.45 -10.62
C LEU A 101 5.17 -4.61 -11.45
N ILE A 102 5.75 -5.82 -11.35
CA ILE A 102 5.23 -7.00 -12.07
C ILE A 102 3.84 -7.46 -11.60
N ARG A 103 3.37 -7.00 -10.44
CA ARG A 103 2.06 -7.38 -9.88
C ARG A 103 0.94 -6.39 -10.19
N VAL A 104 1.25 -5.23 -10.78
CA VAL A 104 0.26 -4.18 -11.03
C VAL A 104 -0.67 -4.55 -12.19
N CYS A 105 -0.12 -4.83 -13.37
CA CYS A 105 -0.87 -5.32 -14.52
C CYS A 105 0.07 -6.02 -15.51
N ARG A 106 -0.49 -6.74 -16.50
CA ARG A 106 0.31 -7.44 -17.53
C ARG A 106 1.33 -6.55 -18.22
N ARG A 107 0.90 -5.36 -18.66
CA ARG A 107 1.78 -4.40 -19.33
C ARG A 107 2.95 -3.96 -18.43
N TRP A 108 2.69 -3.69 -17.15
CA TRP A 108 3.75 -3.32 -16.22
C TRP A 108 4.71 -4.48 -15.97
N ALA A 109 4.19 -5.71 -15.93
CA ALA A 109 5.02 -6.91 -15.86
C ALA A 109 5.92 -7.04 -17.10
N ASP A 110 5.36 -6.89 -18.31
CA ASP A 110 6.12 -6.99 -19.56
C ASP A 110 7.26 -5.95 -19.59
N VAL A 111 6.95 -4.69 -19.26
CA VAL A 111 7.94 -3.61 -19.21
C VAL A 111 8.99 -3.87 -18.13
N ALA A 112 8.57 -4.26 -16.92
CA ALA A 112 9.50 -4.49 -15.83
C ALA A 112 10.43 -5.68 -16.12
N LEU A 113 9.88 -6.80 -16.61
CA LEU A 113 10.65 -8.00 -16.96
C LEU A 113 11.55 -7.79 -18.18
N GLY A 114 11.11 -6.96 -19.13
CA GLY A 114 11.86 -6.60 -20.34
C GLY A 114 12.90 -5.50 -20.14
N THR A 115 13.06 -4.96 -18.92
CA THR A 115 14.03 -3.90 -18.62
C THR A 115 15.11 -4.40 -17.63
N PRO A 116 16.21 -5.01 -18.12
CA PRO A 116 17.23 -5.62 -17.27
C PRO A 116 17.83 -4.68 -16.21
N SER A 117 17.99 -3.39 -16.54
CA SER A 117 18.53 -2.39 -15.62
C SER A 117 17.66 -2.12 -14.37
N LEU A 118 16.39 -2.53 -14.37
CA LEU A 118 15.55 -2.48 -13.16
C LEU A 118 15.97 -3.55 -12.13
N TRP A 119 16.54 -4.65 -12.62
CA TRP A 119 16.96 -5.80 -11.81
C TRP A 119 18.44 -5.74 -11.44
N SER A 120 19.13 -4.67 -11.83
CA SER A 120 20.57 -4.54 -11.62
C SER A 120 20.93 -3.95 -10.26
N ARG A 121 19.94 -3.54 -9.45
CA ARG A 121 20.14 -2.95 -8.13
C ARG A 121 19.39 -3.71 -7.05
N ALA A 122 20.13 -4.14 -6.04
CA ALA A 122 19.62 -4.90 -4.91
C ALA A 122 19.98 -4.20 -3.59
N TYR A 123 18.99 -4.05 -2.72
CA TYR A 123 19.19 -3.55 -1.35
C TYR A 123 18.53 -4.57 -0.42
N LEU A 124 19.35 -5.32 0.30
CA LEU A 124 18.93 -6.43 1.14
C LEU A 124 19.22 -6.07 2.60
N ASN A 125 18.16 -5.82 3.37
CA ASN A 125 18.27 -5.69 4.82
C ASN A 125 17.93 -7.04 5.46
N LEU A 126 18.95 -7.78 5.90
CA LEU A 126 18.79 -9.14 6.45
C LEU A 126 18.24 -9.14 7.88
N ASP A 127 18.05 -7.98 8.50
CA ASP A 127 17.38 -7.87 9.81
C ASP A 127 15.87 -7.95 9.69
N ASP A 128 15.32 -7.63 8.51
CA ASP A 128 13.92 -7.83 8.19
C ASP A 128 13.68 -9.32 7.91
N MET A 129 12.79 -9.93 8.69
CA MET A 129 12.47 -11.35 8.61
C MET A 129 11.86 -11.75 7.25
N GLY A 130 10.99 -10.92 6.68
CA GLY A 130 10.40 -11.18 5.37
C GLY A 130 11.44 -11.11 4.25
N VAL A 131 12.45 -10.26 4.42
CA VAL A 131 13.62 -10.23 3.52
C VAL A 131 14.45 -11.47 3.65
N ARG A 132 14.77 -11.85 4.88
CA ARG A 132 15.65 -12.97 5.16
C ARG A 132 15.14 -14.28 4.55
N GLU A 133 13.84 -14.52 4.63
CA GLU A 133 13.21 -15.70 4.03
C GLU A 133 13.30 -15.71 2.50
N GLU A 134 13.16 -14.55 1.85
CA GLU A 134 13.16 -14.43 0.39
C GLU A 134 14.52 -14.04 -0.21
N ALA A 135 15.53 -13.71 0.60
CA ALA A 135 16.74 -13.01 0.16
C ALA A 135 17.51 -13.79 -0.91
N VAL A 136 17.64 -15.11 -0.75
CA VAL A 136 18.31 -15.99 -1.71
C VAL A 136 17.55 -15.99 -3.04
N THR A 137 16.24 -16.25 -3.01
CA THR A 137 15.37 -16.25 -4.19
C THR A 137 15.38 -14.90 -4.91
N MET A 138 15.36 -13.81 -4.15
CA MET A 138 15.45 -12.45 -4.70
C MET A 138 16.78 -12.20 -5.39
N THR A 139 17.89 -12.62 -4.76
CA THR A 139 19.23 -12.46 -5.34
C THR A 139 19.36 -13.27 -6.64
N GLN A 140 18.81 -14.48 -6.68
CA GLN A 140 18.73 -15.31 -7.89
C GLN A 140 17.88 -14.66 -8.99
N LEU A 141 16.71 -14.13 -8.64
CA LEU A 141 15.82 -13.49 -9.61
C LEU A 141 16.43 -12.21 -10.19
N LEU A 142 17.02 -11.37 -9.35
CA LEU A 142 17.78 -10.18 -9.77
C LEU A 142 18.90 -10.58 -10.73
N HIS A 143 19.66 -11.61 -10.36
CA HIS A 143 20.71 -12.14 -11.20
C HIS A 143 20.17 -12.56 -12.58
N GLN A 144 19.17 -13.44 -12.62
CA GLN A 144 18.58 -13.95 -13.87
C GLN A 144 18.04 -12.84 -14.77
N ARG A 145 17.42 -11.80 -14.19
CA ARG A 145 16.71 -10.76 -14.94
C ARG A 145 17.58 -9.56 -15.29
N SER A 146 18.69 -9.35 -14.61
CA SER A 146 19.64 -8.27 -14.90
C SER A 146 20.40 -8.43 -16.23
N GLY A 147 20.29 -9.57 -16.91
CA GLY A 147 20.90 -9.79 -18.22
C GLY A 147 22.41 -9.69 -18.15
N ASN A 148 23.04 -8.77 -18.89
CA ASN A 148 24.48 -8.45 -18.78
C ASN A 148 24.74 -7.08 -18.09
N THR A 149 23.72 -6.49 -17.48
CA THR A 149 23.89 -5.16 -16.86
C THR A 149 24.75 -5.22 -15.60
N PRO A 150 25.55 -4.19 -15.31
CA PRO A 150 26.37 -4.17 -14.10
C PRO A 150 25.50 -4.16 -12.83
N LEU A 151 25.87 -5.02 -11.88
CA LEU A 151 25.12 -5.24 -10.64
C LEU A 151 25.60 -4.32 -9.51
N THR A 152 24.65 -3.71 -8.82
CA THR A 152 24.86 -2.98 -7.57
C THR A 152 24.13 -3.71 -6.45
N ILE A 153 24.87 -4.30 -5.52
CA ILE A 153 24.29 -5.07 -4.41
C ILE A 153 24.70 -4.44 -3.09
N ARG A 154 23.74 -4.07 -2.25
CA ARG A 154 23.99 -3.60 -0.89
C ARG A 154 23.31 -4.52 0.10
N ILE A 155 24.10 -5.08 1.02
CA ILE A 155 23.63 -6.02 2.02
C ILE A 155 23.91 -5.42 3.40
N TYR A 156 22.84 -5.27 4.18
CA TYR A 156 22.86 -4.72 5.53
C TYR A 156 22.43 -5.82 6.52
N GLN A 157 23.20 -5.97 7.60
CA GLN A 157 22.86 -6.86 8.71
C GLN A 157 23.35 -6.26 10.03
N PHE A 158 22.43 -5.67 10.80
CA PHE A 158 22.69 -5.13 12.12
C PHE A 158 22.10 -6.08 13.17
N LYS A 159 22.90 -6.53 14.14
CA LYS A 159 22.43 -7.42 15.21
C LYS A 159 21.09 -6.92 15.79
N ALA A 160 20.03 -7.71 15.63
CA ALA A 160 18.80 -7.51 16.40
C ALA A 160 19.15 -7.59 17.89
N PRO A 161 18.62 -6.71 18.75
CA PRO A 161 18.88 -6.77 20.17
C PRO A 161 18.36 -8.09 20.75
N ARG A 162 19.30 -8.97 21.10
CA ARG A 162 19.20 -10.08 22.07
C ARG A 162 17.86 -10.85 22.11
N GLN A 163 17.57 -11.64 21.08
CA GLN A 163 16.83 -12.90 21.27
C GLN A 163 17.46 -13.96 20.37
N SER A 164 18.24 -14.84 20.99
CA SER A 164 18.91 -15.98 20.37
C SER A 164 17.89 -16.98 19.82
N LEU A 165 17.65 -16.93 18.52
CA LEU A 165 17.08 -18.05 17.77
C LEU A 165 18.24 -18.91 17.19
N PRO A 166 18.02 -20.22 16.97
CA PRO A 166 19.07 -21.18 16.66
C PRO A 166 19.85 -20.79 15.40
N ILE A 167 21.08 -21.30 15.31
CA ILE A 167 22.04 -21.08 14.21
C ILE A 167 21.40 -21.61 12.90
N VAL A 168 20.62 -20.76 12.24
CA VAL A 168 20.19 -20.94 10.85
C VAL A 168 21.45 -20.84 9.98
N PRO A 169 21.60 -21.61 8.88
CA PRO A 169 22.61 -21.34 7.87
C PRO A 169 22.65 -19.85 7.60
N ASN A 170 23.82 -19.21 7.75
CA ASN A 170 23.90 -17.76 7.71
C ASN A 170 23.36 -17.28 6.36
N VAL A 171 22.14 -16.71 6.35
CA VAL A 171 21.47 -16.25 5.13
C VAL A 171 22.34 -15.23 4.41
N ALA A 172 23.14 -14.46 5.16
CA ALA A 172 24.14 -13.58 4.56
C ALA A 172 25.14 -14.36 3.72
N LEU A 173 25.66 -15.50 4.18
CA LEU A 173 26.55 -16.38 3.40
C LEU A 173 25.85 -16.99 2.18
N ALA A 174 24.58 -17.39 2.30
CA ALA A 174 23.83 -17.92 1.16
C ALA A 174 23.62 -16.84 0.08
N VAL A 175 23.23 -15.63 0.48
CA VAL A 175 23.09 -14.46 -0.40
C VAL A 175 24.45 -14.07 -1.01
N LEU A 176 25.51 -14.06 -0.20
CA LEU A 176 26.89 -13.83 -0.62
C LEU A 176 27.30 -14.84 -1.69
N ASN A 177 27.06 -16.13 -1.48
CA ASN A 177 27.42 -17.17 -2.44
C ASN A 177 26.69 -16.99 -3.77
N VAL A 178 25.39 -16.68 -3.74
CA VAL A 178 24.62 -16.38 -4.97
C VAL A 178 25.17 -15.13 -5.66
N ALA A 179 25.49 -14.08 -4.90
CA ALA A 179 26.05 -12.87 -5.46
C ALA A 179 27.44 -13.15 -6.08
N LEU A 180 28.31 -13.86 -5.35
CA LEU A 180 29.72 -14.14 -5.70
C LEU A 180 29.84 -15.01 -6.95
N ALA A 181 28.88 -15.91 -7.19
CA ALA A 181 28.82 -16.73 -8.40
C ALA A 181 28.82 -15.89 -9.70
N HIS A 182 28.57 -14.58 -9.60
CA HIS A 182 28.43 -13.65 -10.71
C HIS A 182 29.19 -12.34 -10.45
N CYS A 183 30.33 -12.43 -9.76
CA CYS A 183 31.16 -11.29 -9.38
C CYS A 183 31.78 -10.54 -10.58
N ASP A 184 31.86 -11.19 -11.74
CA ASP A 184 32.33 -10.65 -13.01
C ASP A 184 31.51 -9.44 -13.49
N ARG A 185 30.27 -9.30 -13.03
CA ARG A 185 29.35 -8.23 -13.44
C ARG A 185 29.12 -7.19 -12.36
N TRP A 186 29.84 -7.25 -11.24
CA TRP A 186 29.65 -6.31 -10.14
C TRP A 186 30.19 -4.93 -10.49
N GLN A 187 29.35 -3.90 -10.34
CA GLN A 187 29.76 -2.50 -10.40
C GLN A 187 30.04 -1.93 -9.01
N HIS A 188 29.20 -2.31 -8.03
CA HIS A 188 29.33 -1.84 -6.66
C HIS A 188 28.74 -2.88 -5.72
N VAL A 189 29.52 -3.31 -4.74
CA VAL A 189 29.03 -4.18 -3.68
C VAL A 189 29.41 -3.59 -2.32
N GLU A 190 28.42 -3.42 -1.46
CA GLU A 190 28.60 -2.92 -0.09
C GLU A 190 28.03 -3.96 0.88
N PHE A 191 28.86 -4.40 1.82
CA PHE A 191 28.43 -5.19 2.97
C PHE A 191 28.60 -4.34 4.22
N ARG A 192 27.51 -4.11 4.94
CA ARG A 192 27.55 -3.39 6.22
C ARG A 192 27.01 -4.29 7.31
N SER A 193 27.83 -4.55 8.32
CA SER A 193 27.42 -5.29 9.51
C SER A 193 27.66 -4.48 10.78
N SER A 194 26.99 -4.82 11.88
CA SER A 194 27.25 -4.19 13.19
C SER A 194 28.65 -4.49 13.76
N GLU A 195 29.43 -5.38 13.14
CA GLU A 195 30.79 -5.73 13.58
C GLU A 195 31.90 -4.97 12.84
N THR A 196 31.58 -4.26 11.75
CA THR A 196 32.57 -3.43 11.06
C THR A 196 32.70 -2.07 11.74
N SER A 197 33.53 -2.01 12.79
CA SER A 197 34.44 -0.86 12.96
C SER A 197 35.29 -0.74 11.69
N PRO A 198 35.67 0.48 11.26
CA PRO A 198 36.45 0.67 10.05
C PRO A 198 37.86 0.12 10.29
N LEU A 199 38.14 -1.09 9.82
CA LEU A 199 39.52 -1.50 9.58
C LEU A 199 39.93 -0.91 8.23
N LEU A 200 40.45 0.31 8.32
CA LEU A 200 41.42 0.85 7.37
C LEU A 200 42.62 -0.10 7.36
N TYR A 201 42.87 -0.73 6.22
CA TYR A 201 44.20 -1.17 5.79
C TYR A 201 44.35 -0.83 4.32
#